data_AF-A0A8D8GW70-F1
#
_entry.id   AF-A0A8D8GW70-F1
#
_cell.length_a   1.000
_cell.length_b   1.000
_cell.length_c   1.000
_cell.angle_alpha   90.00
_cell.angle_beta   90.00
_cell.angle_gamma   90.00
#
_symmetry.space_group_name_H-M   'P 1'
#
loop_
_entity.id
_entity.type
_entity.pdbx_description
1 polymer ?
#
loop_
_entity_poly.entity_id
_entity_poly.type
_entity_poly.pdbx_seq_one_letter_code
_entity_poly.pdbx_strand_id
1 'polypeptide(L)'
;MIISHWCRVCSFGVDRILRSAMGKIAAIVGVALAAFMIFIIVADSAEANQSIRRVIVDVDAGPDDAWALYHLLSSPQVKVESISCVRGNTNVTMVGRNVLRILTAMGKENEIPVFLGSDERLITPGPVVDPKDMYFGVDGFSDVDYSHLPPPNMALLRTGAIGELARLIEKVR
;
A
#
# COMPACT_ATOMS: atom_id res chain seq x y z
N MET A 1 73.60 14.51 21.80
CA MET A 1 73.19 14.63 20.38
C MET A 1 72.67 13.31 19.76
N ILE A 2 72.83 12.15 20.39
CA ILE A 2 72.45 10.84 19.81
C ILE A 2 70.98 10.45 20.08
N ILE A 3 70.43 10.81 21.26
CA ILE A 3 69.06 10.41 21.67
C ILE A 3 67.97 11.10 20.81
N SER A 4 68.19 12.33 20.35
CA SER A 4 67.23 13.08 19.53
C SER A 4 67.15 12.61 18.08
N HIS A 5 68.16 11.90 17.58
CA HIS A 5 68.19 11.35 16.22
C HIS A 5 67.42 10.02 16.13
N TRP A 6 67.56 9.16 17.15
CA TRP A 6 66.82 7.89 17.25
C TRP A 6 65.32 8.10 17.46
N CYS A 7 64.92 9.10 18.24
CA CYS A 7 63.49 9.43 18.45
C CYS A 7 62.80 9.89 17.15
N ARG A 8 63.53 10.62 16.30
CA ARG A 8 63.03 11.14 15.00
C ARG A 8 62.89 10.04 13.94
N VAL A 9 63.80 9.05 13.92
CA VAL A 9 63.75 7.90 13.01
C VAL A 9 62.63 6.92 13.39
N CYS A 10 62.42 6.65 14.68
CA CYS A 10 61.29 5.84 15.15
C CYS A 10 59.93 6.48 14.82
N SER A 11 59.78 7.79 15.07
CA SER A 11 58.56 8.54 14.74
C SER A 11 58.22 8.49 13.24
N PHE A 12 59.22 8.59 12.36
CA PHE A 12 59.02 8.55 10.91
C PHE A 12 58.56 7.17 10.38
N GLY A 13 59.04 6.09 11.00
CA GLY A 13 58.63 4.72 10.67
C GLY A 13 57.19 4.41 11.10
N VAL A 14 56.81 4.83 12.31
CA VAL A 14 55.44 4.66 12.84
C VAL A 14 54.43 5.47 12.02
N ASP A 15 54.77 6.70 11.63
CA ASP A 15 53.95 7.55 10.77
C ASP A 15 53.69 6.94 9.39
N ARG A 16 54.69 6.29 8.79
CA ARG A 16 54.55 5.66 7.47
C ARG A 16 53.67 4.41 7.54
N ILE A 17 53.77 3.63 8.62
CA ILE A 17 52.92 2.46 8.88
C ILE A 17 51.48 2.91 9.13
N LEU A 18 51.26 3.94 9.95
CA LEU A 18 49.94 4.52 10.20
C LEU A 18 49.29 5.05 8.92
N ARG A 19 50.01 5.82 8.09
CA ARG A 19 49.49 6.32 6.81
C ARG A 19 49.16 5.19 5.83
N SER A 20 49.97 4.13 5.78
CA SER A 20 49.70 2.95 4.94
C SER A 20 48.48 2.16 5.43
N ALA A 21 48.35 1.96 6.74
CA ALA A 21 47.19 1.31 7.35
C ALA A 21 45.91 2.14 7.14
N MET A 22 45.96 3.46 7.34
CA MET A 22 44.84 4.37 7.09
C MET A 22 44.43 4.39 5.61
N GLY A 23 45.37 4.34 4.67
CA GLY A 23 45.07 4.24 3.24
C GLY A 23 44.36 2.93 2.86
N LYS A 24 44.78 1.80 3.45
CA LYS A 24 44.10 0.51 3.28
C LYS A 24 42.70 0.50 3.90
N ILE A 25 42.53 1.09 5.08
CA ILE A 25 41.22 1.23 5.73
C ILE A 25 40.29 2.11 4.89
N ALA A 26 40.78 3.26 4.40
CA ALA A 26 40.00 4.16 3.55
C ALA A 26 39.57 3.46 2.24
N ALA A 27 40.44 2.66 1.64
CA ALA A 27 40.10 1.87 0.44
C ALA A 27 39.02 0.81 0.74
N ILE A 28 39.13 0.09 1.86
CA ILE A 28 38.12 -0.92 2.28
C ILE A 28 36.77 -0.26 2.54
N VAL A 29 36.75 0.87 3.27
CA VAL A 29 35.53 1.64 3.52
C VAL A 29 34.92 2.16 2.23
N GLY A 30 35.74 2.69 1.30
CA GLY A 30 35.28 3.15 -0.01
C GLY A 30 34.65 2.04 -0.85
N VAL A 31 35.26 0.86 -0.89
CA VAL A 31 34.72 -0.32 -1.59
C VAL A 31 33.41 -0.79 -0.93
N ALA A 32 33.34 -0.83 0.39
CA ALA A 32 32.13 -1.22 1.12
C ALA A 32 30.96 -0.26 0.87
N LEU A 33 31.21 1.05 0.88
CA LEU A 33 30.21 2.08 0.57
C LEU A 33 29.73 1.99 -0.89
N ALA A 34 30.65 1.76 -1.83
CA ALA A 34 30.29 1.56 -3.24
C ALA A 34 29.46 0.30 -3.45
N ALA A 35 29.84 -0.82 -2.82
CA ALA A 35 29.07 -2.07 -2.87
C ALA A 35 27.66 -1.90 -2.26
N PHE A 36 27.54 -1.17 -1.15
CA PHE A 36 26.26 -0.88 -0.51
C PHE A 36 25.36 0.02 -1.39
N MET A 37 25.93 1.06 -2.01
CA MET A 37 25.22 1.89 -2.99
C MET A 37 24.74 1.06 -4.20
N ILE A 38 25.60 0.20 -4.74
CA ILE A 38 25.23 -0.71 -5.84
C ILE A 38 24.10 -1.64 -5.39
N PHE A 39 24.16 -2.19 -4.19
CA PHE A 39 23.10 -3.04 -3.65
C PHE A 39 21.76 -2.29 -3.55
N ILE A 40 21.75 -1.05 -3.04
CA ILE A 40 20.54 -0.23 -2.99
C ILE A 40 19.99 0.01 -4.40
N ILE A 41 20.85 0.41 -5.35
CA ILE A 41 20.45 0.66 -6.74
C ILE A 41 19.85 -0.60 -7.38
N VAL A 42 20.47 -1.76 -7.15
CA VAL A 42 20.00 -3.04 -7.68
C VAL A 42 18.69 -3.47 -7.03
N ALA A 43 18.53 -3.28 -5.72
CA ALA A 43 17.29 -3.59 -5.01
C ALA A 43 16.11 -2.72 -5.50
N ASP A 44 16.33 -1.41 -5.63
CA ASP A 44 15.35 -0.46 -6.17
C ASP A 44 14.99 -0.77 -7.64
N SER A 45 16.00 -1.11 -8.46
CA SER A 45 15.78 -1.53 -9.85
C SER A 45 15.01 -2.85 -9.96
N ALA A 46 15.20 -3.79 -9.03
CA ALA A 46 14.47 -5.06 -9.01
C ALA A 46 13.00 -4.86 -8.66
N GLU A 47 12.69 -3.91 -7.76
CA GLU A 47 11.33 -3.51 -7.41
C GLU A 47 10.65 -2.75 -8.56
N ALA A 48 11.39 -1.89 -9.27
CA ALA A 48 10.91 -1.16 -10.45
C ALA A 48 10.69 -2.06 -11.68
N ASN A 49 11.39 -3.19 -11.79
CA ASN A 49 11.24 -4.14 -12.90
C ASN A 49 10.08 -5.13 -12.71
N GLN A 50 9.31 -5.02 -11.62
CA GLN A 50 8.06 -5.76 -11.50
C GLN A 50 6.95 -5.06 -12.28
N SER A 51 6.30 -5.80 -13.20
CA SER A 51 5.16 -5.29 -13.94
C SER A 51 4.02 -4.94 -12.98
N ILE A 52 3.47 -3.72 -13.09
CA ILE A 52 2.31 -3.29 -12.32
C ILE A 52 1.15 -4.25 -12.53
N ARG A 53 0.68 -4.86 -11.44
CA ARG A 53 -0.50 -5.73 -11.45
C ARG A 53 -1.76 -4.88 -11.44
N ARG A 54 -2.53 -4.94 -12.52
CA ARG A 54 -3.82 -4.26 -12.63
C ARG A 54 -4.91 -5.15 -12.04
N VAL A 55 -5.75 -4.60 -11.17
CA VAL A 55 -6.79 -5.35 -10.47
C VAL A 55 -8.11 -4.59 -10.50
N ILE A 56 -9.20 -5.35 -10.50
CA ILE A 56 -10.55 -4.89 -10.20
C ILE A 56 -10.91 -5.53 -8.86
N VAL A 57 -11.46 -4.76 -7.92
CA VAL A 57 -11.75 -5.25 -6.58
C VAL A 57 -13.27 -5.32 -6.39
N ASP A 58 -13.78 -6.47 -6.00
CA ASP A 58 -15.18 -6.65 -5.60
C ASP A 58 -15.23 -6.87 -4.08
N VAL A 59 -15.99 -6.04 -3.36
CA VAL A 59 -15.98 -6.02 -1.89
C VAL A 59 -17.38 -5.83 -1.30
N ASP A 60 -17.60 -6.35 -0.09
CA ASP A 60 -18.74 -6.04 0.77
C ASP A 60 -18.36 -5.20 2.02
N ALA A 61 -17.14 -4.65 2.01
CA ALA A 61 -16.61 -3.57 2.84
C ALA A 61 -16.82 -3.75 4.35
N GLY A 62 -16.39 -4.91 4.87
CA GLY A 62 -16.17 -5.14 6.30
C GLY A 62 -14.83 -4.58 6.81
N PRO A 63 -14.55 -4.67 8.13
CA PRO A 63 -13.28 -4.22 8.72
C PRO A 63 -12.04 -4.88 8.11
N ASP A 64 -12.14 -6.14 7.71
CA ASP A 64 -11.07 -6.89 7.03
C ASP A 64 -10.87 -6.41 5.59
N ASP A 65 -11.93 -6.12 4.84
CA ASP A 65 -11.84 -5.49 3.53
C ASP A 65 -11.18 -4.12 3.59
N ALA A 66 -11.41 -3.35 4.65
CA ALA A 66 -10.75 -2.05 4.82
C ALA A 66 -9.24 -2.18 4.92
N TRP A 67 -8.75 -3.16 5.70
CA TRP A 67 -7.32 -3.45 5.77
C TRP A 67 -6.79 -3.98 4.44
N ALA A 68 -7.54 -4.86 3.76
CA ALA A 68 -7.16 -5.37 2.45
C ALA A 68 -7.04 -4.25 1.40
N LEU A 69 -8.04 -3.36 1.33
CA LEU A 69 -8.04 -2.19 0.46
C LEU A 69 -6.90 -1.24 0.80
N TYR A 70 -6.68 -0.94 2.09
CA TYR A 70 -5.55 -0.11 2.52
C TYR A 70 -4.22 -0.69 2.02
N HIS A 71 -3.95 -1.98 2.27
CA HIS A 71 -2.73 -2.63 1.80
C HIS A 71 -2.60 -2.63 0.28
N LEU A 72 -3.69 -2.90 -0.44
CA LEU A 72 -3.71 -2.91 -1.90
C LEU A 72 -3.41 -1.53 -2.49
N LEU A 73 -4.01 -0.48 -1.92
CA LEU A 73 -3.88 0.90 -2.38
C LEU A 73 -2.56 1.56 -1.96
N SER A 74 -1.91 1.05 -0.92
CA SER A 74 -0.56 1.45 -0.51
C SER A 74 0.54 0.75 -1.31
N SER A 75 0.23 -0.31 -2.06
CA SER A 75 1.23 -1.03 -2.84
C SER A 75 1.55 -0.28 -4.15
N PRO A 76 2.82 0.10 -4.40
CA PRO A 76 3.20 0.71 -5.67
C PRO A 76 3.17 -0.28 -6.84
N GLN A 77 3.09 -1.59 -6.56
CA GLN A 77 3.09 -2.67 -7.56
C GLN A 77 1.68 -3.00 -8.06
N VAL A 78 0.64 -2.38 -7.48
CA VAL A 78 -0.76 -2.65 -7.83
C VAL A 78 -1.44 -1.39 -8.33
N LYS A 79 -2.20 -1.53 -9.41
CA LYS A 79 -3.10 -0.51 -9.90
C LYS A 79 -4.55 -1.01 -9.81
N VAL A 80 -5.31 -0.40 -8.91
CA VAL A 80 -6.76 -0.62 -8.81
C VAL A 80 -7.45 0.18 -9.92
N GLU A 81 -8.11 -0.52 -10.84
CA GLU A 81 -8.80 0.10 -11.97
C GLU A 81 -10.23 0.54 -11.63
N SER A 82 -10.91 -0.23 -10.77
CA SER A 82 -12.22 0.10 -10.22
C SER A 82 -12.49 -0.75 -8.97
N ILE A 83 -13.45 -0.29 -8.16
CA ILE A 83 -13.99 -1.04 -7.03
C ILE A 83 -15.48 -1.25 -7.28
N SER A 84 -15.93 -2.51 -7.26
CA SER A 84 -17.34 -2.87 -7.20
C SER A 84 -17.76 -3.20 -5.78
N CYS A 85 -18.93 -2.71 -5.40
CA CYS A 85 -19.56 -2.97 -4.12
C CYS A 85 -20.68 -3.99 -4.31
N VAL A 86 -20.70 -5.04 -3.49
CA VAL A 86 -21.76 -6.04 -3.49
C VAL A 86 -22.37 -6.14 -2.10
N ARG A 87 -23.64 -6.48 -2.00
CA ARG A 87 -24.24 -6.80 -0.70
C ARG A 87 -23.56 -8.01 -0.06
N GLY A 88 -23.24 -7.88 1.22
CA GLY A 88 -22.72 -8.94 2.06
C GLY A 88 -22.92 -8.58 3.53
N ASN A 89 -21.89 -8.02 4.17
CA ASN A 89 -21.93 -7.51 5.55
C ASN A 89 -23.08 -6.54 5.83
N THR A 90 -23.47 -5.74 4.84
CA THR A 90 -24.61 -4.83 4.90
C THR A 90 -25.19 -4.61 3.49
N ASN A 91 -26.21 -3.75 3.34
CA ASN A 91 -26.76 -3.40 2.04
C ASN A 91 -25.71 -2.68 1.17
N VAL A 92 -25.83 -2.79 -0.15
CA VAL A 92 -24.82 -2.32 -1.10
C VAL A 92 -24.54 -0.81 -0.99
N THR A 93 -25.53 -0.02 -0.57
CA THR A 93 -25.36 1.43 -0.40
C THR A 93 -24.46 1.75 0.80
N MET A 94 -24.62 1.00 1.91
CA MET A 94 -23.73 1.12 3.07
C MET A 94 -22.33 0.58 2.75
N VAL A 95 -22.23 -0.51 1.99
CA VAL A 95 -20.93 -1.00 1.48
C VAL A 95 -20.23 0.10 0.67
N GLY A 96 -20.92 0.73 -0.27
CA GLY A 96 -20.36 1.85 -1.05
C GLY A 96 -19.93 3.04 -0.18
N ARG A 97 -20.71 3.37 0.85
CA ARG A 97 -20.34 4.38 1.85
C ARG A 97 -19.04 4.00 2.57
N ASN A 98 -18.88 2.74 2.96
CA ASN A 98 -17.69 2.24 3.66
C ASN A 98 -16.46 2.27 2.77
N VAL A 99 -16.57 1.85 1.49
CA VAL A 99 -15.49 2.00 0.51
C VAL A 99 -15.08 3.46 0.37
N LEU A 100 -16.03 4.38 0.22
CA LEU A 100 -15.71 5.81 0.12
C LEU A 100 -15.08 6.36 1.41
N ARG A 101 -15.49 5.89 2.60
CA ARG A 101 -14.83 6.25 3.87
C ARG A 101 -13.34 5.87 3.82
N ILE A 102 -13.03 4.65 3.38
CA ILE A 102 -11.66 4.16 3.26
C ILE A 102 -10.88 5.01 2.26
N LEU A 103 -11.45 5.26 1.07
CA LEU A 103 -10.78 6.07 0.04
C LEU A 103 -10.55 7.52 0.49
N THR A 104 -11.54 8.15 1.13
CA THR A 104 -11.40 9.52 1.69
C THR A 104 -10.35 9.57 2.78
N ALA A 105 -10.27 8.57 3.66
CA ALA A 105 -9.22 8.49 4.67
C ALA A 105 -7.82 8.37 4.06
N MET A 106 -7.71 7.79 2.86
CA MET A 106 -6.46 7.69 2.10
C MET A 106 -6.23 8.87 1.14
N GLY A 107 -7.18 9.80 0.99
CA GLY A 107 -7.13 10.90 0.02
C GLY A 107 -7.22 10.45 -1.44
N LYS A 108 -7.87 9.32 -1.70
CA LYS A 108 -7.96 8.64 -3.02
C LYS A 108 -9.38 8.56 -3.59
N GLU A 109 -10.36 9.20 -2.97
CA GLU A 109 -11.78 9.11 -3.34
C GLU A 109 -12.09 9.57 -4.78
N ASN A 110 -11.25 10.44 -5.35
CA ASN A 110 -11.40 10.92 -6.72
C ASN A 110 -10.53 10.18 -7.75
N GLU A 111 -9.65 9.26 -7.30
CA GLU A 111 -8.73 8.53 -8.17
C GLU A 111 -9.36 7.24 -8.73
N ILE A 112 -10.21 6.58 -7.93
CA ILE A 112 -10.68 5.23 -8.20
C ILE A 112 -12.21 5.23 -8.28
N PRO A 113 -12.79 4.81 -9.41
CA PRO A 113 -14.24 4.79 -9.53
C PRO A 113 -14.84 3.64 -8.72
N VAL A 114 -15.88 3.95 -7.94
CA VAL A 114 -16.62 3.01 -7.11
C VAL A 114 -18.01 2.78 -7.69
N PHE A 115 -18.36 1.52 -7.91
CA PHE A 115 -19.62 1.11 -8.53
C PHE A 115 -20.45 0.24 -7.60
N LEU A 116 -21.70 0.62 -7.38
CA LEU A 116 -22.70 -0.21 -6.75
C LEU A 116 -23.11 -1.35 -7.69
N GLY A 117 -22.93 -2.57 -7.19
CA GLY A 117 -23.37 -3.82 -7.78
C GLY A 117 -24.74 -4.24 -7.26
N SER A 118 -24.91 -5.55 -7.06
CA SER A 118 -26.20 -6.12 -6.63
C SER A 118 -26.46 -5.89 -5.15
N ASP A 119 -27.64 -5.36 -4.82
CA ASP A 119 -28.17 -5.33 -3.45
C ASP A 119 -28.94 -6.62 -3.08
N GLU A 120 -29.01 -7.57 -4.01
CA GLU A 120 -29.71 -8.82 -3.80
C GLU A 120 -28.86 -10.02 -4.17
N ARG A 121 -29.18 -11.14 -3.53
CA ARG A 121 -28.61 -12.45 -3.86
C ARG A 121 -29.21 -12.94 -5.18
N LEU A 122 -28.54 -13.88 -5.84
CA LEU A 122 -29.08 -14.52 -7.05
C LEU A 122 -30.38 -15.29 -6.76
N ILE A 123 -30.48 -15.94 -5.59
CA ILE A 123 -31.68 -16.62 -5.13
C ILE A 123 -32.37 -15.73 -4.10
N THR A 124 -33.58 -15.30 -4.41
CA THR A 124 -34.38 -14.38 -3.59
C THR A 124 -35.66 -15.04 -3.07
N PRO A 125 -36.20 -14.61 -1.91
CA PRO A 125 -35.61 -13.62 -0.99
C PRO A 125 -34.44 -14.21 -0.18
N GLY A 126 -33.51 -13.35 0.22
CA GLY A 126 -32.50 -13.73 1.20
C GLY A 126 -33.10 -13.99 2.59
N PRO A 127 -32.33 -14.58 3.52
CA PRO A 127 -32.75 -14.71 4.91
C PRO A 127 -33.02 -13.33 5.51
N VAL A 128 -34.09 -13.23 6.28
CA VAL A 128 -34.35 -12.05 7.11
C VAL A 128 -33.35 -12.07 8.26
N VAL A 129 -32.60 -10.98 8.41
CA VAL A 129 -31.59 -10.83 9.47
C VAL A 129 -32.05 -9.69 10.38
N ASP A 130 -32.13 -9.93 11.69
CA ASP A 130 -32.37 -8.86 12.66
C ASP A 130 -31.10 -8.00 12.74
N PRO A 131 -31.19 -6.66 12.68
CA PRO A 131 -30.03 -5.77 12.86
C PRO A 131 -29.18 -6.09 14.10
N LYS A 132 -29.77 -6.64 15.17
CA LYS A 132 -29.05 -7.03 16.40
C LYS A 132 -28.13 -8.23 16.22
N ASP A 133 -28.39 -9.06 15.20
CA ASP A 133 -27.61 -10.25 14.89
C ASP A 133 -26.50 -9.96 13.86
N MET A 134 -26.39 -8.71 13.38
CA MET A 134 -25.34 -8.30 12.44
C MET A 134 -23.99 -8.25 13.15
N TYR A 135 -23.10 -9.16 12.77
CA TYR A 135 -21.80 -9.35 13.43
C TYR A 135 -20.90 -8.10 13.41
N PHE A 136 -20.89 -7.37 12.29
CA PHE A 136 -20.11 -6.13 12.13
C PHE A 136 -20.96 -4.88 12.38
N GLY A 137 -22.08 -4.98 13.07
CA GLY A 137 -23.00 -3.86 13.27
C GLY A 137 -23.86 -3.57 12.04
N VAL A 138 -24.77 -2.61 12.19
CA VAL A 138 -25.81 -2.27 11.19
C VAL A 138 -25.18 -1.67 9.93
N ASP A 139 -24.14 -0.85 10.10
CA ASP A 139 -23.41 -0.27 8.98
C ASP A 139 -22.40 -1.24 8.32
N GLY A 140 -22.31 -2.47 8.82
CA GLY A 140 -21.36 -3.49 8.35
C GLY A 140 -19.90 -3.15 8.65
N PHE A 141 -19.64 -2.13 9.46
CA PHE A 141 -18.34 -1.51 9.68
C PHE A 141 -18.08 -1.13 11.14
N SER A 142 -18.56 -1.99 12.04
CA SER A 142 -18.45 -1.91 13.51
C SER A 142 -19.22 -0.76 14.17
N ASP A 143 -20.13 -0.08 13.45
CA ASP A 143 -20.97 1.02 13.98
C ASP A 143 -20.17 2.10 14.74
N VAL A 144 -18.94 2.37 14.29
CA VAL A 144 -18.05 3.37 14.92
C VAL A 144 -18.55 4.78 14.62
N ASP A 145 -18.32 5.72 15.54
CA ASP A 145 -18.59 7.13 15.29
C ASP A 145 -17.52 7.76 14.39
N TYR A 146 -17.95 8.17 13.19
CA TYR A 146 -17.12 8.85 12.19
C TYR A 146 -17.37 10.36 12.11
N SER A 147 -18.12 10.96 13.05
CA SER A 147 -18.51 12.38 13.02
C SER A 147 -17.34 13.36 12.96
N HIS A 148 -16.17 12.95 13.45
CA HIS A 148 -14.94 13.74 13.48
C HIS A 148 -14.12 13.65 12.18
N LEU A 149 -14.50 12.78 11.23
CA LEU A 149 -13.82 12.61 9.95
C LEU A 149 -14.58 13.32 8.83
N PRO A 150 -13.91 13.69 7.72
CA PRO A 150 -14.59 14.19 6.53
C PRO A 150 -15.64 13.18 6.06
N PRO A 151 -16.88 13.62 5.79
CA PRO A 151 -17.93 12.70 5.34
C PRO A 151 -17.59 12.19 3.93
N PRO A 152 -17.83 10.89 3.65
CA PRO A 152 -17.63 10.35 2.30
C PRO A 152 -18.58 11.05 1.32
N ASN A 153 -18.07 11.44 0.16
CA ASN A 153 -18.88 12.07 -0.89
C ASN A 153 -19.68 11.00 -1.66
N MET A 154 -20.90 10.73 -1.21
CA MET A 154 -21.78 9.73 -1.81
C MET A 154 -22.10 9.98 -3.30
N ALA A 155 -21.93 11.20 -3.81
CA ALA A 155 -22.12 11.51 -5.23
C ALA A 155 -21.07 10.87 -6.15
N LEU A 156 -19.98 10.34 -5.57
CA LEU A 156 -18.95 9.61 -6.31
C LEU A 156 -19.36 8.17 -6.64
N LEU A 157 -20.40 7.63 -5.97
CA LEU A 157 -20.91 6.30 -6.25
C LEU A 157 -21.59 6.25 -7.62
N ARG A 158 -21.25 5.23 -8.38
CA ARG A 158 -21.82 4.95 -9.71
C ARG A 158 -22.65 3.68 -9.65
N THR A 159 -23.56 3.48 -10.58
CA THR A 159 -24.29 2.21 -10.74
C THR A 159 -23.72 1.40 -11.92
N GLY A 160 -24.08 0.13 -12.01
CA GLY A 160 -23.73 -0.70 -13.17
C GLY A 160 -22.35 -1.35 -13.08
N ALA A 161 -21.97 -1.84 -11.88
CA ALA A 161 -20.69 -2.53 -11.65
C ALA A 161 -20.38 -3.64 -12.68
N ILE A 162 -21.38 -4.45 -13.07
CA ILE A 162 -21.20 -5.52 -14.07
C ILE A 162 -20.84 -4.96 -15.45
N GLY A 163 -21.47 -3.84 -15.85
CA GLY A 163 -21.17 -3.19 -17.12
C GLY A 163 -19.75 -2.63 -17.14
N GLU A 164 -19.31 -2.04 -16.02
CA GLU A 164 -17.94 -1.58 -15.88
C GLU A 164 -16.93 -2.74 -15.91
N LEU A 165 -17.22 -3.83 -15.21
CA LEU A 165 -16.38 -5.03 -15.22
C LEU A 165 -16.20 -5.57 -16.64
N ALA A 166 -17.30 -5.71 -17.40
CA ALA A 166 -17.25 -6.14 -18.79
C ALA A 166 -16.39 -5.19 -19.66
N ARG A 167 -16.62 -3.87 -19.53
CA ARG A 167 -15.86 -2.83 -20.25
C ARG A 167 -14.35 -2.89 -19.94
N LEU A 168 -13.99 -3.10 -18.67
CA LEU A 168 -12.58 -3.18 -18.25
C LEU A 168 -11.91 -4.47 -18.74
N ILE A 169 -12.61 -5.60 -18.73
CA ILE A 169 -12.09 -6.87 -19.27
C ILE A 169 -11.85 -6.75 -20.77
N GLU A 170 -12.78 -6.16 -21.52
CA GLU A 170 -12.64 -5.95 -22.96
C GLU A 170 -11.46 -5.03 -23.31
N LYS A 171 -11.18 -4.01 -22.49
CA LYS A 171 -10.04 -3.10 -22.69
C LYS A 171 -8.67 -3.79 -22.57
N VAL A 172 -8.61 -4.95 -21.91
CA VAL A 172 -7.35 -5.69 -21.66
C VAL A 172 -7.15 -6.83 -22.66
N ARG A 173 -8.20 -7.24 -23.37
CA ARG A 173 -8.10 -8.16 -24.51
C ARG A 173 -7.55 -7.46 -25.74
#